data_AF-A0A367AYS4-F1
#
_entry.id   AF-A0A367AYS4-F1
#
_cell.length_a   1.000
_cell.length_b   1.000
_cell.length_c   1.000
_cell.angle_alpha   90.00
_cell.angle_beta   90.00
_cell.angle_gamma   90.00
#
_symmetry.space_group_name_H-M   'P 1'
#
loop_
_entity.id
_entity.type
_entity.pdbx_description
1 polymer ?
#
loop_
_entity_poly.entity_id
_entity_poly.type
_entity_poly.pdbx_seq_one_letter_code
_entity_poly.pdbx_strand_id
1 'polypeptide(L)'
;MTTQDPAAEGRRRAEALLAALSDGEDDAVDALLGGLTEVRDLVYVGAGLTAIARAEGRALPTAQRAQASTRQLRLGQLRDANRDDPAGLRTWLRRGGEEILFIRSLQAAVDRLA
;
A
#
# COMPACT_ATOMS: atom_id res chain seq x y z
N MET A 1 4.91 -7.10 -29.82
CA MET A 1 5.40 -7.04 -28.43
C MET A 1 4.38 -6.23 -27.65
N THR A 2 3.47 -6.89 -26.93
CA THR A 2 2.45 -6.20 -26.14
C THR A 2 3.15 -5.56 -24.95
N THR A 3 3.34 -4.24 -25.00
CA THR A 3 3.81 -3.48 -23.84
C THR A 3 2.83 -3.75 -22.71
N GLN A 4 3.25 -4.51 -21.69
CA GLN A 4 2.43 -4.72 -20.50
C GLN A 4 2.07 -3.36 -19.91
N ASP A 5 0.79 -3.13 -19.63
CA ASP A 5 0.31 -1.91 -19.01
C ASP A 5 1.00 -1.73 -17.63
N PRO A 6 1.86 -0.71 -17.46
CA PRO A 6 2.58 -0.48 -16.20
C PRO A 6 1.64 -0.27 -15.01
N ALA A 7 0.45 0.30 -15.24
CA ALA A 7 -0.53 0.50 -14.18
C ALA A 7 -1.16 -0.83 -13.74
N ALA A 8 -1.47 -1.72 -14.67
CA ALA A 8 -1.95 -3.07 -14.36
C ALA A 8 -0.88 -3.89 -13.61
N GLU A 9 0.38 -3.79 -14.01
CA GLU A 9 1.48 -4.47 -13.32
C GLU A 9 1.72 -3.93 -11.91
N GLY A 10 1.71 -2.60 -11.74
CA GLY A 10 1.79 -1.99 -10.42
C GLY A 10 0.68 -2.44 -9.49
N ARG A 11 -0.55 -2.58 -10.00
CA ARG A 11 -1.68 -3.12 -9.23
C ARG A 11 -1.46 -4.57 -8.81
N ARG A 12 -1.05 -5.45 -9.74
CA ARG A 12 -0.73 -6.85 -9.43
C ARG A 12 0.32 -6.97 -8.33
N ARG A 13 1.38 -6.17 -8.40
CA ARG A 13 2.44 -6.14 -7.38
C ARG A 13 1.97 -5.57 -6.05
N ALA A 14 1.08 -4.59 -6.05
CA ALA A 14 0.45 -4.08 -4.83
C ALA A 14 -0.39 -5.16 -4.14
N GLU A 15 -1.16 -5.94 -4.92
CA GLU A 15 -1.92 -7.09 -4.42
C GLU A 15 -0.99 -8.19 -3.86
N ALA A 16 0.09 -8.52 -4.57
CA ALA A 16 1.08 -9.49 -4.11
C ALA A 16 1.79 -9.06 -2.82
N LEU A 17 2.19 -7.78 -2.72
CA LEU A 17 2.78 -7.23 -1.50
C LEU A 17 1.80 -7.34 -0.32
N LEU A 18 0.52 -7.04 -0.57
CA LEU A 18 -0.50 -7.10 0.46
C LEU A 18 -0.81 -8.53 0.92
N ALA A 19 -0.76 -9.51 0.01
CA ALA A 19 -0.87 -10.92 0.34
C ALA A 19 0.28 -11.36 1.26
N ALA A 20 1.52 -11.10 0.84
CA ALA A 20 2.71 -11.46 1.63
C ALA A 20 2.71 -10.81 3.02
N LEU A 21 2.34 -9.52 3.13
CA LEU A 21 2.20 -8.83 4.41
C LEU A 21 1.08 -9.41 5.28
N SER A 22 -0.02 -9.88 4.68
CA SER A 22 -1.13 -10.50 5.42
C SER A 22 -0.75 -11.87 5.98
N ASP A 23 0.05 -12.62 5.22
CA ASP A 23 0.48 -13.97 5.55
C ASP A 23 1.72 -14.00 6.47
N GLY A 24 2.31 -12.84 6.76
CA GLY A 24 3.51 -12.71 7.60
C GLY A 24 4.78 -13.21 6.91
N GLU A 25 4.79 -13.24 5.57
CA GLU A 25 5.91 -13.70 4.76
C GLU A 25 6.95 -12.59 4.56
N ASP A 26 7.68 -12.25 5.63
CA ASP A 26 8.68 -11.16 5.60
C ASP A 26 9.74 -11.33 4.50
N ASP A 27 10.21 -12.57 4.26
CA ASP A 27 11.18 -12.86 3.19
C ASP A 27 10.58 -12.58 1.79
N ALA A 28 9.29 -12.87 1.59
CA ALA A 28 8.60 -12.61 0.32
C ALA A 28 8.37 -11.11 0.11
N VAL A 29 8.05 -10.37 1.19
CA VAL A 29 7.97 -8.91 1.17
C VAL A 29 9.31 -8.30 0.78
N ASP A 30 10.40 -8.74 1.41
CA ASP A 30 11.74 -8.20 1.16
C ASP A 30 12.23 -8.55 -0.24
N ALA A 31 11.97 -9.77 -0.72
CA ALA A 31 12.27 -10.16 -2.10
C ALA A 31 11.50 -9.33 -3.13
N LEU A 32 10.19 -9.13 -2.93
CA LEU A 32 9.36 -8.32 -3.82
C LEU A 32 9.85 -6.88 -3.85
N LEU A 33 10.04 -6.24 -2.69
CA LEU A 33 10.48 -4.86 -2.61
C LEU A 33 11.92 -4.69 -3.13
N GLY A 34 12.80 -5.64 -2.84
CA GLY A 34 14.18 -5.67 -3.32
C GLY A 34 14.27 -5.75 -4.85
N GLY A 35 13.32 -6.44 -5.50
CA GLY A 35 13.22 -6.54 -6.95
C GLY A 35 12.76 -5.25 -7.65
N LEU A 36 12.23 -4.27 -6.92
CA LEU A 36 11.78 -2.99 -7.48
C LEU A 36 12.92 -1.97 -7.46
N THR A 37 13.67 -1.87 -8.55
CA THR A 37 14.83 -0.95 -8.67
C THR A 37 14.45 0.42 -9.22
N GLU A 38 13.42 0.48 -10.07
CA GLU A 38 13.03 1.69 -10.76
C GLU A 38 12.00 2.50 -9.97
N VAL A 39 12.24 3.81 -9.81
CA VAL A 39 11.30 4.76 -9.19
C VAL A 39 9.92 4.66 -9.84
N ARG A 40 9.88 4.52 -11.16
CA ARG A 40 8.64 4.36 -11.93
C ARG A 40 7.81 3.18 -11.43
N ASP A 41 8.43 2.02 -11.25
CA ASP A 41 7.73 0.82 -10.81
C ASP A 41 7.21 0.98 -9.38
N LEU A 42 8.05 1.53 -8.49
CA LEU A 42 7.68 1.85 -7.11
C LEU A 42 6.46 2.77 -7.04
N VAL A 43 6.40 3.81 -7.89
CA VAL A 43 5.26 4.72 -7.97
C VAL A 43 3.99 4.02 -8.45
N TYR A 44 4.07 3.12 -9.44
CA TYR A 44 2.90 2.36 -9.89
C TYR A 44 2.37 1.39 -8.84
N VAL A 45 3.25 0.72 -8.07
CA VAL A 45 2.84 -0.11 -6.94
C VAL A 45 2.15 0.74 -5.88
N GLY A 46 2.74 1.88 -5.52
CA GLY A 46 2.15 2.79 -4.53
C GLY A 46 0.82 3.41 -4.96
N ALA A 47 0.63 3.64 -6.26
CA ALA A 47 -0.68 4.03 -6.82
C ALA A 47 -1.73 2.92 -6.64
N GLY A 48 -1.35 1.66 -6.83
CA GLY A 48 -2.17 0.50 -6.52
C GLY A 48 -2.58 0.44 -5.05
N LEU A 49 -1.62 0.55 -4.13
CA LEU A 49 -1.89 0.59 -2.68
C LEU A 49 -2.81 1.75 -2.30
N THR A 50 -2.58 2.94 -2.85
CA THR A 50 -3.43 4.11 -2.61
C THR A 50 -4.88 3.88 -3.06
N ALA A 51 -5.07 3.23 -4.21
CA ALA A 51 -6.40 2.90 -4.71
C ALA A 51 -7.13 1.91 -3.78
N ILE A 52 -6.43 0.87 -3.30
CA ILE A 52 -6.95 -0.11 -2.34
C ILE A 52 -7.33 0.58 -1.03
N ALA A 53 -6.41 1.34 -0.42
CA ALA A 53 -6.65 2.05 0.85
C ALA A 53 -7.87 2.98 0.78
N ARG A 54 -8.04 3.71 -0.34
CA ARG A 54 -9.23 4.56 -0.54
C ARG A 54 -10.51 3.77 -0.73
N ALA A 55 -10.45 2.62 -1.41
CA ALA A 55 -11.61 1.77 -1.60
C ALA A 55 -12.09 1.19 -0.26
N GLU A 56 -11.17 0.64 0.52
CA GLU A 56 -11.48 0.04 1.82
C GLU A 56 -11.87 1.08 2.87
N GLY A 57 -11.22 2.24 2.89
CA GLY A 57 -11.56 3.32 3.83
C GLY A 57 -12.99 3.86 3.69
N ARG A 58 -13.66 3.66 2.54
CA ARG A 58 -15.08 4.04 2.37
C ARG A 58 -16.03 3.19 3.22
N ALA A 59 -15.66 1.98 3.60
CA ALA A 59 -16.49 1.15 4.47
C ALA A 59 -16.39 1.53 5.95
N LEU A 60 -15.38 2.32 6.34
CA LEU A 60 -15.17 2.72 7.73
C LEU A 60 -16.21 3.74 8.22
N PRO A 61 -16.60 3.71 9.52
CA PRO A 61 -17.35 4.81 10.13
C PRO A 61 -16.54 6.12 10.12
N THR A 62 -17.24 7.25 10.29
CA THR A 62 -16.68 8.60 10.11
C THR A 62 -15.38 8.85 10.88
N ALA A 63 -15.31 8.45 12.15
CA ALA A 63 -14.14 8.68 12.99
C ALA A 63 -12.92 7.88 12.50
N GLN A 64 -13.10 6.59 12.22
CA GLN A 64 -12.06 5.69 11.69
C GLN A 64 -11.62 6.13 10.29
N ARG A 65 -12.54 6.59 9.45
CA ARG A 65 -12.21 7.13 8.13
C ARG A 65 -11.34 8.38 8.22
N ALA A 66 -11.65 9.30 9.14
CA ALA A 66 -10.83 10.50 9.36
C ALA A 66 -9.41 10.14 9.86
N GLN A 67 -9.29 9.14 10.74
CA GLN A 67 -8.01 8.60 11.18
C GLN A 67 -7.20 8.03 9.99
N ALA A 68 -7.81 7.18 9.17
CA ALA A 68 -7.17 6.59 8.00
C ALA A 68 -6.73 7.67 6.98
N SER A 69 -7.56 8.69 6.72
CA SER A 69 -7.18 9.81 5.85
C SER A 69 -5.97 10.59 6.36
N THR A 70 -5.87 10.82 7.67
CA THR A 70 -4.72 11.49 8.28
C THR A 70 -3.44 10.67 8.12
N ARG A 71 -3.52 9.35 8.29
CA ARG A 71 -2.39 8.44 8.12
C ARG A 71 -1.93 8.37 6.65
N GLN A 72 -2.87 8.38 5.71
CA GLN A 72 -2.58 8.49 4.27
C GLN A 72 -1.88 9.80 3.89
N LEU A 73 -2.23 10.93 4.54
CA LEU A 73 -1.50 12.20 4.35
C LEU A 73 -0.02 12.08 4.77
N ARG A 74 0.24 11.46 5.93
CA ARG A 74 1.62 11.22 6.41
C ARG A 74 2.40 10.29 5.49
N LEU A 75 1.74 9.26 4.93
CA LEU A 75 2.35 8.41 3.90
C LEU A 75 2.68 9.20 2.62
N GLY A 76 1.82 10.14 2.21
CA GLY A 76 2.09 11.05 1.10
C GLY A 76 3.33 11.92 1.35
N GLN A 77 3.47 12.46 2.55
CA GLN A 77 4.66 13.23 2.95
C GLN A 77 5.94 12.37 2.92
N LEU A 78 5.86 11.12 3.39
CA LEU A 78 6.98 10.18 3.32
C LEU A 78 7.39 9.88 1.87
N ARG A 79 6.42 9.65 0.98
CA ARG A 79 6.68 9.48 -0.46
C ARG A 79 7.39 10.69 -1.04
N ASP A 80 6.86 11.89 -0.78
CA ASP A 80 7.36 13.12 -1.39
C ASP A 80 8.79 13.44 -0.92
N ALA A 81 9.11 13.13 0.35
CA ALA A 81 10.46 13.27 0.90
C ALA A 81 11.48 12.30 0.27
N ASN A 82 11.03 11.18 -0.29
CA ASN A 82 11.88 10.12 -0.85
C ASN A 82 11.69 9.94 -2.37
N ARG A 83 11.09 10.91 -3.07
CA ARG A 83 10.63 10.74 -4.46
C ARG A 83 11.72 10.28 -5.47
N ASP A 84 12.98 10.59 -5.17
CA ASP A 84 14.15 10.26 -5.98
C ASP A 84 15.03 9.16 -5.33
N ASP A 85 14.59 8.58 -4.20
CA ASP A 85 15.28 7.53 -3.45
C ASP A 85 14.49 6.21 -3.49
N PRO A 86 14.91 5.23 -4.31
CA PRO A 86 14.28 3.92 -4.37
C PRO A 86 14.21 3.19 -3.01
N ALA A 87 15.22 3.34 -2.14
CA ALA A 87 15.22 2.67 -0.83
C ALA A 87 14.16 3.28 0.10
N GLY A 88 14.10 4.61 0.15
CA GLY A 88 13.05 5.35 0.84
C GLY A 88 11.64 5.03 0.30
N LEU A 89 11.49 4.88 -1.02
CA LEU A 89 10.22 4.48 -1.64
C LEU A 89 9.82 3.04 -1.30
N ARG A 90 10.75 2.08 -1.22
CA ARG A 90 10.43 0.72 -0.73
C ARG A 90 9.92 0.74 0.72
N THR A 91 10.54 1.58 1.56
CA THR A 91 10.07 1.80 2.94
C THR A 91 8.65 2.39 2.95
N TRP A 92 8.38 3.35 2.07
CA TRP A 92 7.03 3.91 1.88
C TRP A 92 6.01 2.85 1.42
N LEU A 93 6.37 1.95 0.50
CA LEU A 93 5.48 0.88 0.04
C LEU A 93 5.13 -0.11 1.15
N ARG A 94 6.12 -0.55 1.93
CA ARG A 94 5.90 -1.45 3.08
C ARG A 94 4.90 -0.83 4.06
N ARG A 95 5.13 0.43 4.47
CA ARG A 95 4.21 1.18 5.33
C ARG A 95 2.84 1.42 4.71
N GLY A 96 2.78 1.58 3.40
CA GLY A 96 1.53 1.68 2.65
C GLY A 96 0.69 0.40 2.71
N GLY A 97 1.34 -0.76 2.61
CA GLY A 97 0.68 -2.07 2.78
C GLY A 97 0.23 -2.30 4.23
N GLU A 98 1.08 -2.01 5.21
CA GLU A 98 0.74 -2.09 6.64
C GLU A 98 -0.47 -1.21 6.99
N GLU A 99 -0.61 -0.03 6.37
CA GLU A 99 -1.77 0.83 6.56
C GLU A 99 -3.07 0.21 6.05
N ILE A 100 -3.02 -0.53 4.95
CA ILE A 100 -4.19 -1.25 4.43
C ILE A 100 -4.59 -2.36 5.41
N LEU A 101 -3.62 -3.13 5.94
CA LEU A 101 -3.90 -4.12 6.98
C LEU A 101 -4.52 -3.48 8.23
N PHE A 102 -4.04 -2.30 8.62
CA PHE A 102 -4.65 -1.54 9.70
C PHE A 102 -6.11 -1.16 9.38
N ILE A 103 -6.41 -0.65 8.18
CA ILE A 103 -7.79 -0.35 7.74
C ILE A 103 -8.68 -1.60 7.82
N ARG A 104 -8.21 -2.76 7.35
CA ARG A 104 -8.92 -4.04 7.43
C ARG A 104 -9.17 -4.46 8.88
N SER A 105 -8.21 -4.24 9.77
CA SER A 105 -8.38 -4.51 11.20
C SER A 105 -9.48 -3.65 11.84
N LEU A 106 -9.61 -2.38 11.40
CA LEU A 106 -10.69 -1.48 11.85
C LEU A 106 -12.05 -1.94 11.33
N GLN A 107 -12.14 -2.36 10.06
CA GLN A 107 -13.37 -2.94 9.49
C GLN A 107 -13.80 -4.17 10.28
N ALA A 108 -12.89 -5.13 10.49
CA ALA A 108 -13.17 -6.34 11.24
C ALA A 108 -13.57 -6.07 12.72
N ALA A 109 -13.09 -4.96 13.31
CA ALA A 109 -13.52 -4.54 14.63
C ALA A 109 -14.94 -3.96 14.63
N VAL A 110 -15.31 -3.20 13.59
CA VAL A 110 -16.67 -2.67 13.39
C VAL A 110 -17.65 -3.81 13.14
N ASP A 111 -17.31 -4.77 12.29
CA ASP A 111 -18.18 -5.90 11.94
C ASP A 111 -18.50 -6.80 13.15
N ARG A 112 -17.60 -6.87 14.14
CA ARG A 112 -17.82 -7.60 15.40
C ARG A 112 -18.77 -6.90 16.37
N LEU A 113 -19.02 -5.61 16.17
CA LEU A 113 -19.91 -4.80 17.02
C LEU A 113 -21.31 -4.63 16.42
N ALA A 114 -21.48 -4.99 15.15
CA ALA A 114 -22.75 -4.97 14.43
C ALA A 114 -23.58 -6.24 14.70
#